data_AF-A0A2A9CD29-F1
#
_entry.id   AF-A0A2A9CD29-F1
#
_cell.length_a   1.000
_cell.length_b   1.000
_cell.length_c   1.000
_cell.angle_alpha   90.00
_cell.angle_beta   90.00
_cell.angle_gamma   90.00
#
_symmetry.space_group_name_H-M   'P 1'
#
loop_
_entity.id
_entity.type
_entity.pdbx_description
1 polymer ?
#
loop_
_entity_poly.entity_id
_entity_poly.type
_entity_poly.pdbx_seq_one_letter_code
_entity_poly.pdbx_strand_id
1 'polypeptide(L)'
;MLNELEEFKRYLERMKYRAEAEALEAYLGKVREARFDIDDSKRVFDHHHSTYSSNWVGEAREAYESLIGELEHATQSVYAVHEELTSAINEEIDRLLQKAEGLK
;
A
#
# COMPACT_ATOMS: atom_id res chain seq x y z
N MET A 1 -38.09 -0.94 -26.17
CA MET A 1 -37.91 -2.23 -25.47
C MET A 1 -36.50 -2.81 -25.60
N LEU A 2 -36.02 -3.30 -26.76
CA LEU A 2 -34.67 -3.87 -26.85
C LEU A 2 -33.55 -2.85 -26.61
N ASN A 3 -33.69 -1.63 -27.15
CA ASN A 3 -32.70 -0.56 -26.99
C ASN A 3 -32.62 -0.03 -25.53
N GLU A 4 -33.76 0.10 -24.86
CA GLU A 4 -33.84 0.53 -23.45
C GLU A 4 -33.22 -0.51 -22.51
N LEU A 5 -33.37 -1.80 -22.82
CA LEU A 5 -32.74 -2.88 -22.05
C LEU A 5 -31.21 -2.87 -22.22
N GLU A 6 -30.73 -2.61 -23.44
CA GLU A 6 -29.30 -2.49 -23.75
C GLU A 6 -28.67 -1.29 -23.00
N GLU A 7 -29.33 -0.14 -23.03
CA GLU A 7 -28.90 1.07 -22.30
C GLU A 7 -28.89 0.85 -20.78
N PHE A 8 -29.91 0.17 -20.24
CA PHE A 8 -29.97 -0.15 -18.81
C PHE A 8 -28.86 -1.11 -18.39
N LYS A 9 -28.51 -2.10 -19.22
CA LYS A 9 -27.37 -3.00 -18.97
C LYS A 9 -26.05 -2.22 -18.93
N ARG A 10 -25.80 -1.34 -19.91
CA ARG A 10 -24.60 -0.48 -19.93
C ARG A 10 -24.52 0.42 -18.70
N TYR A 11 -25.66 0.96 -18.26
CA TYR A 11 -25.76 1.76 -17.04
C TYR A 11 -25.33 0.96 -15.79
N LEU A 12 -25.88 -0.25 -15.61
CA LEU A 12 -25.54 -1.11 -14.48
C LEU A 12 -24.06 -1.51 -14.48
N GLU A 13 -23.53 -1.85 -15.65
CA GLU A 13 -22.14 -2.28 -15.78
C GLU A 13 -21.17 -1.12 -15.51
N ARG A 14 -21.51 0.10 -15.95
CA ARG A 14 -20.77 1.32 -15.59
C ARG A 14 -20.79 1.59 -14.09
N MET A 15 -21.94 1.42 -13.42
CA MET A 15 -22.03 1.57 -11.97
C MET A 15 -21.15 0.54 -11.25
N LYS A 16 -21.15 -0.71 -11.73
CA LYS A 16 -20.32 -1.77 -11.16
C LYS A 16 -18.83 -1.40 -11.22
N TYR A 17 -18.31 -0.99 -12.39
CA TYR A 17 -16.91 -0.61 -12.52
C TYR A 17 -16.52 0.57 -11.62
N ARG A 18 -17.42 1.57 -11.46
CA ARG A 18 -17.18 2.69 -10.54
C ARG A 18 -17.15 2.26 -9.08
N ALA A 19 -18.07 1.39 -8.67
CA ALA A 19 -18.10 0.88 -7.30
C ALA A 19 -16.85 0.04 -6.97
N GLU A 20 -16.37 -0.76 -7.93
CA GLU A 20 -15.11 -1.50 -7.78
C GLU A 20 -13.90 -0.56 -7.65
N ALA A 21 -13.85 0.52 -8.46
CA ALA A 21 -12.80 1.53 -8.37
C ALA A 21 -12.80 2.27 -7.02
N GLU A 22 -13.97 2.67 -6.51
CA GLU A 22 -14.11 3.31 -5.19
C GLU A 22 -13.65 2.38 -4.06
N ALA A 23 -13.98 1.08 -4.14
CA ALA A 23 -13.53 0.11 -3.15
C ALA A 23 -12.01 -0.05 -3.14
N LEU A 24 -11.38 -0.05 -4.32
CA LEU A 24 -9.92 -0.07 -4.45
C LEU A 24 -9.27 1.20 -3.92
N GLU A 25 -9.88 2.36 -4.13
CA GLU A 25 -9.38 3.64 -3.62
C GLU A 25 -9.43 3.69 -2.08
N ALA A 26 -10.49 3.15 -1.48
CA ALA A 26 -10.58 2.97 -0.03
C ALA A 26 -9.50 2.01 0.50
N TYR A 27 -9.25 0.90 -0.20
CA TYR A 27 -8.19 -0.03 0.15
C TYR A 27 -6.79 0.59 0.03
N LEU A 28 -6.56 1.41 -1.00
CA LEU A 28 -5.32 2.17 -1.17
C LEU A 28 -5.07 3.12 0.00
N GLY A 29 -6.14 3.72 0.56
CA GLY A 29 -6.06 4.48 1.81
C GLY A 29 -5.48 3.66 2.96
N LYS A 30 -5.90 2.39 3.11
CA LYS A 30 -5.39 1.47 4.14
C LYS A 30 -3.94 1.06 3.91
N VAL A 31 -3.55 0.87 2.66
CA VAL A 31 -2.15 0.60 2.30
C VAL A 31 -1.25 1.77 2.70
N ARG A 32 -1.69 3.00 2.45
CA ARG A 32 -0.98 4.23 2.83
C ARG A 32 -0.91 4.43 4.35
N GLU A 33 -2.00 4.15 5.08
CA GLU A 33 -2.01 4.16 6.55
C GLU A 33 -0.96 3.17 7.11
N ALA A 34 -0.92 1.94 6.60
CA ALA A 34 0.05 0.94 7.05
C ALA A 34 1.50 1.38 6.81
N ARG A 35 1.78 2.08 5.70
CA ARG A 35 3.11 2.66 5.44
C ARG A 35 3.47 3.73 6.46
N PHE A 36 2.52 4.60 6.79
CA PHE A 36 2.73 5.64 7.79
C PHE A 36 3.07 5.03 9.16
N ASP A 37 2.36 3.98 9.58
CA ASP A 37 2.61 3.31 10.87
C ASP A 37 4.01 2.69 10.95
N ILE A 38 4.49 2.13 9.83
CA ILE A 38 5.86 1.58 9.74
C ILE A 38 6.89 2.71 9.82
N ASP A 39 6.68 3.81 9.10
CA ASP A 39 7.60 4.96 9.11
C ASP A 39 7.69 5.59 10.50
N ASP A 40 6.57 5.72 11.22
CA ASP A 40 6.57 6.20 12.60
C ASP A 40 7.28 5.23 13.55
N SER A 41 7.01 3.92 13.42
CA SER A 41 7.67 2.88 14.21
C SER A 41 9.18 2.88 13.99
N LYS A 42 9.63 3.01 12.73
CA LYS A 42 11.05 3.12 12.39
C LYS A 42 11.68 4.36 13.02
N ARG A 43 11.02 5.51 12.94
CA ARG A 43 11.50 6.76 13.54
C ARG A 43 11.69 6.63 15.06
N VAL A 44 10.73 6.01 15.75
CA VAL A 44 10.82 5.74 17.20
C VAL A 44 11.97 4.78 17.50
N PHE A 45 12.11 3.71 16.70
CA PHE A 45 13.23 2.77 16.84
C PHE A 45 14.59 3.46 16.67
N ASP A 46 14.78 4.22 15.59
CA ASP A 46 16.03 4.90 15.26
C ASP A 46 16.44 5.88 16.38
N HIS A 47 15.45 6.59 16.96
CA HIS A 47 15.68 7.46 18.11
C HIS A 47 16.20 6.70 19.33
N HIS A 48 15.54 5.61 19.73
CA HIS A 48 15.97 4.81 20.87
C HIS A 48 17.31 4.10 20.62
N HIS A 49 17.53 3.60 19.40
CA HIS A 49 18.80 3.04 18.96
C HIS A 49 19.94 4.04 19.20
N SER A 50 19.84 5.24 18.62
CA SER A 50 20.87 6.29 18.76
C SER A 50 21.12 6.71 20.22
N THR A 51 20.09 6.62 21.07
CA THR A 51 20.16 7.08 22.47
C THR A 51 20.83 6.06 23.37
N TYR A 52 20.55 4.77 23.19
CA TYR A 52 20.87 3.74 24.19
C TYR A 52 22.02 2.80 23.81
N SER A 53 22.33 2.61 22.52
CA SER A 53 23.35 1.64 22.10
C SER A 53 24.75 2.22 21.93
N SER A 54 24.94 3.52 22.12
CA SER A 54 26.20 4.23 21.86
C SER A 54 27.39 3.73 22.69
N ASN A 55 27.14 3.19 23.88
CA ASN A 55 28.17 2.67 24.79
C ASN A 55 28.25 1.13 24.80
N TRP A 56 27.48 0.43 23.97
CA TRP A 56 27.49 -1.03 23.92
C TRP A 56 28.74 -1.51 23.18
N VAL A 57 29.41 -2.53 23.73
CA VAL A 57 30.64 -3.11 23.18
C VAL A 57 30.63 -4.63 23.30
N GLY A 58 31.48 -5.30 22.52
CA GLY A 58 31.64 -6.76 22.53
C GLY A 58 30.49 -7.52 21.86
N GLU A 59 30.39 -8.81 22.12
CA GLU A 59 29.48 -9.74 21.43
C GLU A 59 28.00 -9.31 21.48
N ALA A 60 27.56 -8.67 22.58
CA ALA A 60 26.20 -8.16 22.70
C ALA A 60 25.92 -7.00 21.71
N ARG A 61 26.92 -6.17 21.41
CA ARG A 61 26.79 -5.11 20.40
C ARG A 61 26.70 -5.71 19.01
N GLU A 62 27.55 -6.68 18.69
CA GLU A 62 27.58 -7.36 17.38
C GLU A 62 26.25 -8.08 17.10
N ALA A 63 25.73 -8.83 18.08
CA ALA A 63 24.43 -9.48 17.95
C ALA A 63 23.29 -8.47 17.73
N TYR A 64 23.34 -7.34 18.44
CA TYR A 64 22.36 -6.27 18.27
C TYR A 64 22.46 -5.57 16.90
N GLU A 65 23.67 -5.34 16.37
CA GLU A 65 23.87 -4.82 15.00
C GLU A 65 23.33 -5.77 13.93
N SER A 66 23.52 -7.09 14.11
CA SER A 66 22.95 -8.09 13.21
C SER A 66 21.42 -8.00 13.16
N LEU A 67 20.77 -7.89 14.33
CA LEU A 67 19.32 -7.73 14.42
C LEU A 67 18.82 -6.43 13.76
N ILE A 68 19.59 -5.34 13.86
CA ILE A 68 19.27 -4.09 13.16
C ILE A 68 19.32 -4.30 11.65
N GLY A 69 20.35 -4.96 11.13
CA GLY A 69 20.47 -5.26 9.70
C GLY A 69 19.30 -6.10 9.18
N GLU A 70 18.86 -7.10 9.95
CA GLU A 70 17.66 -7.89 9.63
C GLU A 70 16.39 -7.03 9.62
N LEU A 71 16.23 -6.15 10.62
CA LEU A 71 15.09 -5.25 10.70
C LEU A 71 15.05 -4.27 9.52
N GLU A 72 16.20 -3.68 9.16
CA GLU A 72 16.31 -2.79 8.00
C GLU A 72 15.94 -3.51 6.71
N HIS A 73 16.43 -4.74 6.52
CA HIS A 73 16.08 -5.54 5.35
C HIS A 73 14.58 -5.86 5.29
N ALA A 74 13.98 -6.20 6.43
CA ALA A 74 12.53 -6.41 6.53
C ALA A 74 11.75 -5.13 6.21
N THR A 75 12.17 -3.98 6.73
CA THR A 75 11.54 -2.69 6.42
C THR A 75 11.61 -2.36 4.93
N GLN A 76 12.77 -2.54 4.29
CA GLN A 76 12.91 -2.32 2.84
C GLN A 76 12.02 -3.25 2.02
N SER A 77 11.88 -4.50 2.45
CA SER A 77 10.97 -5.46 1.79
C SER A 77 9.52 -4.99 1.88
N VAL A 78 9.09 -4.47 3.03
CA VAL A 78 7.74 -3.92 3.18
C VAL A 78 7.55 -2.66 2.32
N TYR A 79 8.57 -1.81 2.21
CA TYR A 79 8.52 -0.64 1.34
C TYR A 79 8.34 -1.01 -0.13
N ALA A 80 9.07 -2.01 -0.62
CA ALA A 80 8.93 -2.52 -1.98
C ALA A 80 7.51 -3.08 -2.22
N VAL A 81 6.98 -3.89 -1.30
CA VAL A 81 5.61 -4.43 -1.40
C VAL A 81 4.56 -3.31 -1.39
N HIS A 82 4.75 -2.27 -0.57
CA HIS A 82 3.86 -1.12 -0.54
C HIS A 82 3.83 -0.37 -1.87
N GLU A 83 5.00 -0.15 -2.48
CA GLU A 83 5.11 0.53 -3.78
C GLU A 83 4.47 -0.29 -4.90
N GLU A 84 4.76 -1.60 -4.97
CA GLU A 84 4.17 -2.52 -5.93
C GLU A 84 2.64 -2.54 -5.80
N LEU A 85 2.13 -2.70 -4.59
CA LEU A 85 0.70 -2.73 -4.33
C LEU A 85 0.02 -1.40 -4.66
N THR A 86 0.67 -0.27 -4.34
CA THR A 86 0.17 1.07 -4.69
C THR A 86 0.07 1.23 -6.20
N SER A 87 1.09 0.83 -6.96
CA SER A 87 1.07 0.91 -8.43
C SER A 87 -0.04 0.04 -9.01
N ALA A 88 -0.10 -1.23 -8.59
CA ALA A 88 -1.08 -2.19 -9.09
C ALA A 88 -2.53 -1.74 -8.81
N ILE A 89 -2.81 -1.18 -7.63
CA ILE A 89 -4.14 -0.66 -7.31
C ILE A 89 -4.49 0.55 -8.19
N ASN A 90 -3.56 1.51 -8.36
CA ASN A 90 -3.81 2.68 -9.21
C ASN A 90 -4.08 2.27 -10.67
N GLU A 91 -3.27 1.36 -11.22
CA GLU A 91 -3.44 0.83 -12.57
C GLU A 91 -4.81 0.15 -12.74
N GLU A 92 -5.26 -0.59 -11.73
CA GLU A 92 -6.57 -1.25 -11.77
C GLU A 92 -7.73 -0.25 -11.66
N ILE A 93 -7.62 0.77 -10.81
CA ILE A 93 -8.58 1.88 -10.74
C ILE A 93 -8.71 2.56 -12.10
N ASP A 94 -7.59 2.93 -12.73
CA ASP A 94 -7.59 3.57 -14.04
C ASP A 94 -8.24 2.68 -15.10
N ARG A 95 -7.94 1.38 -15.09
CA ARG A 95 -8.55 0.39 -15.99
C ARG A 95 -10.07 0.32 -15.80
N LEU A 96 -10.56 0.29 -14.56
CA LEU A 96 -11.99 0.23 -14.26
C LEU A 96 -12.71 1.51 -14.69
N LEU A 97 -12.12 2.68 -14.43
CA LEU A 97 -12.66 3.96 -14.86
C LEU A 97 -12.72 4.03 -16.40
N GLN A 98 -11.68 3.61 -17.11
CA GLN A 98 -11.69 3.54 -18.58
C GLN A 98 -12.79 2.61 -19.11
N LYS A 99 -12.99 1.44 -18.51
CA LYS A 99 -14.12 0.55 -18.87
C LYS A 99 -15.47 1.21 -18.64
N ALA A 100 -15.63 1.91 -17.52
CA ALA A 100 -16.84 2.64 -17.19
C ALA A 100 -17.13 3.77 -18.20
N GLU A 101 -16.09 4.44 -18.69
CA GLU A 101 -16.19 5.49 -19.71
C GLU A 101 -16.45 4.95 -21.13
N GLY A 102 -15.89 3.78 -21.47
CA GLY A 102 -16.15 3.11 -22.75
C GLY A 102 -17.59 2.60 -22.91
N LEU A 103 -18.35 2.54 -21.82
CA LEU A 103 -19.79 2.22 -21.79
C LEU A 103 -20.70 3.47 -21.90
N LYS A 104 -20.14 4.65 -22.19
CA LYS A 104 -20.91 5.87 -22.48
C LYS A 104 -21.76 5.73 -23.75
#